data_AF-A0A958G4M6-F1
#
_entry.id   AF-A0A958G4M6-F1
#
_cell.length_a   1.000
_cell.length_b   1.000
_cell.length_c   1.000
_cell.angle_alpha   90.00
_cell.angle_beta   90.00
_cell.angle_gamma   90.00
#
_symmetry.space_group_name_H-M   'P 1'
#
loop_
_entity.id
_entity.type
_entity.pdbx_description
1 polymer ?
#
loop_
_entity_poly.entity_id
_entity_poly.type
_entity_poly.pdbx_seq_one_letter_code
_entity_poly.pdbx_strand_id
1 'polypeptide(L)'
;PDPGYAFSGWSGDLAGSANPDSLVMDTAKAVTATFTLQPLALNLKAFLEGPFLGDSMQTTLNDSGLLPLIQPFNSEPWFYAGGESADIIPTGIVDWVLIELRSGTGAETKVAERACWLSSNGAVIDTSGSDTLYFPGIVAGDYFIVLRQRNHLAVMSTLTQPLSAVPAFYDFT
;
A
#
# COMPACT_ATOMS: atom_id res chain seq x y z
N PRO A 1 -1.05 21.64 9.94
CA PRO A 1 -2.01 20.54 9.71
C PRO A 1 -1.66 19.40 10.65
N ASP A 2 -2.63 18.56 11.01
CA ASP A 2 -2.35 17.35 11.78
C ASP A 2 -1.40 16.43 10.97
N PRO A 3 -0.60 15.58 11.63
CA PRO A 3 0.28 14.64 10.96
C PRO A 3 -0.48 13.80 9.91
N GLY A 4 0.11 13.68 8.71
CA GLY A 4 -0.49 12.95 7.59
C GLY A 4 -1.47 13.75 6.74
N TYR A 5 -1.84 14.98 7.09
CA TYR A 5 -2.71 15.81 6.26
C TYR A 5 -1.93 16.80 5.39
N ALA A 6 -2.31 16.93 4.11
CA ALA A 6 -1.78 17.94 3.19
C ALA A 6 -2.86 18.96 2.82
N PHE A 7 -2.43 20.19 2.50
CA PHE A 7 -3.33 21.22 2.00
C PHE A 7 -3.92 20.82 0.65
N SER A 8 -5.24 20.86 0.54
CA SER A 8 -5.98 20.51 -0.69
C SER A 8 -6.48 21.74 -1.44
N GLY A 9 -6.79 22.84 -0.75
CA GLY A 9 -7.28 24.05 -1.39
C GLY A 9 -8.00 25.03 -0.47
N TRP A 10 -8.25 26.20 -1.02
CA TRP A 10 -9.08 27.27 -0.47
C TRP A 10 -10.50 27.18 -1.03
N SER A 11 -11.46 27.63 -0.23
CA SER A 11 -12.85 27.87 -0.64
C SER A 11 -13.44 29.09 0.08
N GLY A 12 -14.56 29.61 -0.43
CA GLY A 12 -15.17 30.86 0.03
C GLY A 12 -14.75 32.04 -0.84
N ASP A 13 -14.27 33.10 -0.21
CA ASP A 13 -13.79 34.31 -0.91
C ASP A 13 -12.38 34.18 -1.51
N LEU A 14 -11.71 33.04 -1.29
CA LEU A 14 -10.49 32.61 -1.95
C LEU A 14 -10.70 31.17 -2.44
N ALA A 15 -10.20 30.82 -3.62
CA ALA A 15 -10.44 29.52 -4.24
C ALA A 15 -9.19 28.95 -4.91
N GLY A 16 -9.15 27.63 -5.05
CA GLY A 16 -8.04 26.93 -5.70
C GLY A 16 -6.96 26.49 -4.72
N SER A 17 -5.83 26.01 -5.24
CA SER A 17 -4.78 25.37 -4.44
C SER A 17 -3.49 26.19 -4.33
N ALA A 18 -3.50 27.45 -4.78
CA ALA A 18 -2.33 28.32 -4.70
C ALA A 18 -1.98 28.61 -3.24
N ASN A 19 -0.72 28.41 -2.86
CA ASN A 19 -0.23 28.71 -1.53
C ASN A 19 1.26 29.10 -1.60
N PRO A 20 1.62 30.39 -1.41
CA PRO A 20 0.74 31.48 -1.01
C PRO A 20 -0.20 31.96 -2.13
N ASP A 21 -1.32 32.58 -1.75
CA ASP A 21 -2.24 33.29 -2.64
C ASP A 21 -2.67 34.62 -2.00
N SER A 22 -3.12 35.58 -2.82
CA SER A 22 -3.46 36.93 -2.39
C SER A 22 -4.96 37.16 -2.34
N LEU A 23 -5.43 37.79 -1.27
CA LEU A 23 -6.82 38.21 -1.11
C LEU A 23 -6.86 39.71 -0.81
N VAL A 24 -7.67 40.46 -1.58
CA VAL A 24 -7.90 41.89 -1.33
C VAL A 24 -8.94 42.06 -0.23
N MET A 25 -8.60 42.84 0.80
CA MET A 25 -9.47 43.10 1.96
C MET A 25 -10.27 44.40 1.78
N ASP A 26 -11.25 44.38 0.88
CA ASP A 26 -12.16 45.50 0.61
C ASP A 26 -13.52 45.38 1.32
N THR A 27 -13.89 44.17 1.75
CA THR A 27 -15.10 43.84 2.51
C THR A 27 -14.79 42.77 3.56
N ALA A 28 -15.79 42.40 4.37
CA ALA A 28 -15.71 41.16 5.14
C ALA A 28 -15.51 39.97 4.17
N LYS A 29 -14.57 39.07 4.52
CA LYS A 29 -14.23 37.86 3.75
C LYS A 29 -14.29 36.63 4.65
N ALA A 30 -14.73 35.50 4.11
CA ALA A 30 -14.69 34.18 4.72
C ALA A 30 -13.91 33.23 3.80
N VAL A 31 -12.79 32.70 4.31
CA VAL A 31 -11.94 31.74 3.59
C VAL A 31 -11.80 30.48 4.42
N THR A 32 -11.94 29.33 3.78
CA THR A 32 -11.77 28.01 4.39
C THR A 32 -10.62 27.26 3.73
N ALA A 33 -9.64 26.82 4.53
CA ALA A 33 -8.62 25.88 4.10
C ALA A 33 -9.12 24.44 4.26
N THR A 34 -9.01 23.64 3.21
CA THR A 34 -9.28 22.21 3.27
C THR A 34 -7.96 21.45 3.33
N PHE A 35 -7.88 20.49 4.25
CA PHE A 35 -6.76 19.56 4.37
C PHE A 35 -7.26 18.13 4.20
N THR A 36 -6.54 17.32 3.43
CA THR A 36 -6.90 15.93 3.13
C THR A 36 -5.84 14.99 3.64
N LEU A 37 -6.27 13.91 4.29
CA LEU A 37 -5.39 12.84 4.72
C LEU A 37 -4.67 12.24 3.51
N GLN A 38 -3.35 12.15 3.59
CA GLN A 38 -2.52 11.51 2.57
C GLN A 38 -2.43 10.00 2.84
N PRO A 39 -2.43 9.16 1.80
CA PRO A 39 -2.26 7.72 1.97
C PRO A 39 -0.86 7.40 2.51
N LEU A 40 -0.74 6.33 3.31
CA LEU A 40 0.59 5.81 3.64
C LEU A 40 1.23 5.20 2.40
N ALA A 41 2.53 5.38 2.25
CA ALA A 41 3.32 4.87 1.16
C ALA A 41 4.37 3.87 1.67
N LEU A 42 4.44 2.70 1.03
CA LEU A 42 5.30 1.60 1.46
C LEU A 42 5.85 0.84 0.25
N ASN A 43 7.17 0.63 0.23
CA ASN A 43 7.84 -0.25 -0.71
C ASN A 43 8.33 -1.49 0.05
N LEU A 44 8.12 -2.68 -0.52
CA LEU A 44 8.49 -3.93 0.13
C LEU A 44 9.35 -4.81 -0.75
N LYS A 45 10.23 -5.55 -0.10
CA LYS A 45 10.95 -6.65 -0.71
C LYS A 45 10.80 -7.93 0.10
N ALA A 46 10.59 -9.05 -0.59
CA ALA A 46 10.54 -10.38 -0.01
C ALA A 46 10.92 -11.45 -1.04
N PHE A 47 11.46 -12.57 -0.59
CA PHE A 47 11.61 -13.78 -1.40
C PHE A 47 10.85 -14.94 -0.77
N LEU A 48 10.19 -15.74 -1.59
CA LEU A 48 9.57 -16.99 -1.16
C LEU A 48 10.53 -18.13 -1.45
N GLU A 49 10.75 -19.00 -0.46
CA GLU A 49 11.72 -20.10 -0.58
C GLU A 49 11.38 -21.04 -1.74
N GLY A 50 10.11 -21.39 -1.92
CA GLY A 50 9.67 -22.31 -2.97
C GLY A 50 10.15 -21.93 -4.39
N PRO A 51 9.84 -20.72 -4.88
CA PRO A 51 10.30 -20.26 -6.19
C PRO A 51 11.74 -19.70 -6.21
N PHE A 52 12.46 -19.60 -5.10
CA PHE A 52 13.76 -18.91 -5.04
C PHE A 52 14.87 -19.60 -5.85
N LEU A 53 15.67 -18.80 -6.57
CA LEU A 53 16.79 -19.21 -7.43
C LEU A 53 18.13 -18.56 -7.01
N GLY A 54 18.23 -17.98 -5.81
CA GLY A 54 19.45 -17.33 -5.30
C GLY A 54 19.41 -15.80 -5.39
N ASP A 55 19.11 -15.25 -6.57
CA ASP A 55 18.99 -13.78 -6.77
C ASP A 55 17.62 -13.37 -7.33
N SER A 56 16.78 -14.36 -7.67
CA SER A 56 15.46 -14.15 -8.25
C SER A 56 14.50 -15.28 -7.87
N MET A 57 13.25 -15.20 -8.33
CA MET A 57 12.23 -16.23 -8.19
C MET A 57 11.72 -16.73 -9.54
N GLN A 58 11.38 -18.01 -9.61
CA GLN A 58 10.68 -18.63 -10.73
C GLN A 58 9.26 -18.06 -10.88
N THR A 59 8.82 -17.91 -12.13
CA THR A 59 7.50 -17.39 -12.51
C THR A 59 6.64 -18.42 -13.22
N THR A 60 6.96 -19.71 -13.06
CA THR A 60 6.35 -20.82 -13.79
C THR A 60 4.82 -20.83 -13.71
N LEU A 61 4.23 -20.43 -12.58
CA LEU A 61 2.77 -20.32 -12.44
C LEU A 61 2.18 -19.24 -13.34
N ASN A 62 2.85 -18.09 -13.43
CA ASN A 62 2.45 -17.01 -14.32
C ASN A 62 2.67 -17.38 -15.79
N ASP A 63 3.84 -17.93 -16.11
CA ASP A 63 4.21 -18.37 -17.46
C ASP A 63 3.27 -19.48 -17.98
N SER A 64 2.69 -20.26 -17.07
CA SER A 64 1.69 -21.30 -17.37
C SER A 64 0.24 -20.79 -17.35
N GLY A 65 0.00 -19.50 -17.08
CA GLY A 65 -1.33 -18.90 -16.98
C GLY A 65 -2.18 -19.40 -15.81
N LEU A 66 -1.53 -19.84 -14.73
CA LEU A 66 -2.18 -20.45 -13.55
C LEU A 66 -2.42 -19.46 -12.40
N LEU A 67 -1.88 -18.24 -12.48
CA LEU A 67 -2.20 -17.20 -11.51
C LEU A 67 -3.62 -16.67 -11.77
N PRO A 68 -4.46 -16.52 -10.72
CA PRO A 68 -5.79 -15.95 -10.89
C PRO A 68 -5.69 -14.48 -11.27
N LEU A 69 -6.58 -14.03 -12.15
CA LEU A 69 -6.70 -12.62 -12.54
C LEU A 69 -7.33 -11.73 -11.46
N ILE A 70 -7.97 -12.33 -10.46
CA ILE A 70 -8.57 -11.66 -9.30
C ILE A 70 -7.81 -12.09 -8.05
N GLN A 71 -7.60 -11.18 -7.11
CA GLN A 71 -6.93 -11.48 -5.85
C GLN A 71 -7.57 -12.69 -5.13
N PRO A 72 -6.77 -13.66 -4.64
CA PRO A 72 -7.29 -14.95 -4.15
C PRO A 72 -7.51 -15.02 -2.63
N PHE A 73 -7.52 -13.88 -1.93
CA PHE A 73 -7.65 -13.77 -0.47
C PHE A 73 -9.09 -13.48 0.00
N ASN A 74 -10.07 -13.50 -0.90
CA ASN A 74 -11.49 -13.22 -0.60
C ASN A 74 -12.24 -14.37 0.10
N SER A 75 -11.58 -15.51 0.33
CA SER A 75 -12.14 -16.65 1.08
C SER A 75 -11.45 -16.83 2.43
N GLU A 76 -11.93 -17.81 3.21
CA GLU A 76 -11.22 -18.30 4.38
C GLU A 76 -9.73 -18.59 4.06
N PRO A 77 -8.79 -18.30 4.97
CA PRO A 77 -8.95 -17.70 6.30
C PRO A 77 -9.01 -16.16 6.34
N TRP A 78 -8.77 -15.47 5.23
CA TRP A 78 -8.55 -14.02 5.26
C TRP A 78 -9.82 -13.19 5.06
N PHE A 79 -10.77 -13.68 4.25
CA PHE A 79 -12.00 -12.95 3.90
C PHE A 79 -11.74 -11.51 3.45
N TYR A 80 -10.64 -11.29 2.72
CA TYR A 80 -10.22 -9.97 2.28
C TYR A 80 -11.17 -9.43 1.20
N ALA A 81 -11.84 -8.32 1.49
CA ALA A 81 -12.88 -7.73 0.64
C ALA A 81 -12.36 -6.84 -0.50
N GLY A 82 -11.03 -6.75 -0.69
CA GLY A 82 -10.44 -5.94 -1.75
C GLY A 82 -10.80 -6.42 -3.16
N GLY A 83 -10.89 -5.47 -4.08
CA GLY A 83 -11.31 -5.67 -5.47
C GLY A 83 -10.15 -5.77 -6.46
N GLU A 84 -8.92 -5.95 -5.99
CA GLU A 84 -7.73 -6.01 -6.84
C GLU A 84 -7.86 -7.14 -7.87
N SER A 85 -7.71 -6.76 -9.13
CA SER A 85 -7.80 -7.63 -10.28
C SER A 85 -6.99 -7.05 -11.43
N ALA A 86 -6.75 -7.86 -12.46
CA ALA A 86 -6.10 -7.45 -13.68
C ALA A 86 -6.66 -8.21 -14.88
N ASP A 87 -6.64 -7.58 -16.06
CA ASP A 87 -7.00 -8.24 -17.31
C ASP A 87 -5.93 -9.25 -17.75
N ILE A 88 -4.68 -8.99 -17.37
CA ILE A 88 -3.52 -9.84 -17.63
C ILE A 88 -2.51 -9.67 -16.48
N ILE A 89 -1.88 -10.77 -16.05
CA ILE A 89 -0.74 -10.71 -15.14
C ILE A 89 0.53 -10.43 -15.96
N PRO A 90 1.29 -9.36 -15.68
CA PRO A 90 2.54 -9.08 -16.39
C PRO A 90 3.58 -10.19 -16.22
N THR A 91 4.48 -10.35 -17.18
CA THR A 91 5.64 -11.25 -17.03
C THR A 91 6.48 -10.87 -15.82
N GLY A 92 7.11 -11.85 -15.16
CA GLY A 92 7.95 -11.58 -13.99
C GLY A 92 7.18 -11.54 -12.66
N ILE A 93 5.85 -11.68 -12.65
CA ILE A 93 5.09 -11.91 -11.42
C ILE A 93 5.21 -13.38 -10.99
N VAL A 94 5.42 -13.58 -9.70
CA VAL A 94 5.59 -14.88 -9.02
C VAL A 94 4.25 -15.39 -8.48
N ASP A 95 3.56 -14.58 -7.66
CA ASP A 95 2.25 -14.90 -7.09
C ASP A 95 1.61 -13.62 -6.50
N TRP A 96 0.37 -13.74 -6.05
CA TRP A 96 -0.32 -12.75 -5.22
C TRP A 96 0.16 -12.82 -3.76
N VAL A 97 0.36 -11.67 -3.12
CA VAL A 97 0.57 -11.51 -1.67
C VAL A 97 -0.54 -10.66 -1.06
N LEU A 98 -0.83 -10.84 0.21
CA LEU A 98 -1.67 -9.93 0.98
C LEU A 98 -0.81 -9.19 2.00
N ILE A 99 -0.73 -7.87 1.86
CA ILE A 99 -0.03 -7.00 2.79
C ILE A 99 -1.02 -6.49 3.83
N GLU A 100 -0.66 -6.60 5.09
CA GLU A 100 -1.46 -6.19 6.24
C GLU A 100 -0.65 -5.23 7.12
N LEU A 101 -1.25 -4.11 7.51
CA LEU A 101 -0.68 -3.18 8.49
C LEU A 101 -1.36 -3.39 9.84
N ARG A 102 -0.56 -3.41 10.92
CA ARG A 102 -1.07 -3.56 12.29
C ARG A 102 -0.50 -2.51 13.24
N SER A 103 -1.32 -2.06 14.19
CA SER A 103 -0.89 -1.20 15.29
C SER A 103 -0.31 -1.96 16.49
N GLY A 104 -0.35 -3.30 16.46
CA GLY A 104 0.24 -4.19 17.46
C GLY A 104 0.55 -5.56 16.88
N THR A 105 0.91 -6.52 17.73
CA THR A 105 1.32 -7.86 17.29
C THR A 105 0.13 -8.81 17.09
N GLY A 106 -1.00 -8.57 17.76
CA GLY A 106 -2.22 -9.37 17.64
C GLY A 106 -2.96 -9.15 16.31
N ALA A 107 -3.67 -10.18 15.84
CA ALA A 107 -4.39 -10.11 14.56
C ALA A 107 -5.57 -9.15 14.56
N GLU A 108 -6.12 -8.86 15.73
CA GLU A 108 -7.16 -7.87 15.98
C GLU A 108 -6.69 -6.42 15.82
N THR A 109 -5.38 -6.18 15.81
CA THR A 109 -4.80 -4.83 15.67
C THR A 109 -4.61 -4.39 14.21
N LYS A 110 -5.18 -5.15 13.28
CA LYS A 110 -5.19 -4.86 11.86
C LYS A 110 -5.87 -3.53 11.55
N VAL A 111 -5.17 -2.65 10.83
CA VAL A 111 -5.69 -1.34 10.42
C VAL A 111 -5.89 -1.23 8.91
N ALA A 112 -5.17 -2.00 8.11
CA ALA A 112 -5.33 -2.00 6.66
C ALA A 112 -4.86 -3.31 6.03
N GLU A 113 -5.39 -3.61 4.85
CA GLU A 113 -5.00 -4.74 4.01
C GLU A 113 -5.01 -4.35 2.53
N ARG A 114 -4.08 -4.91 1.76
CA ARG A 114 -4.00 -4.73 0.30
C ARG A 114 -3.45 -5.98 -0.39
N ALA A 115 -4.15 -6.46 -1.41
CA ALA A 115 -3.63 -7.54 -2.24
C ALA A 115 -2.70 -6.97 -3.32
N CYS A 116 -1.50 -7.52 -3.43
CA CYS A 116 -0.44 -7.03 -4.32
C CYS A 116 0.19 -8.21 -5.06
N TRP A 117 1.04 -7.94 -6.04
CA TRP A 117 1.87 -8.95 -6.69
C TRP A 117 3.27 -8.98 -6.12
N LEU A 118 3.83 -10.18 -6.02
CA LEU A 118 5.26 -10.38 -5.78
C LEU A 118 5.97 -10.60 -7.11
N SER A 119 6.96 -9.78 -7.42
CA SER A 119 7.76 -9.91 -8.64
C SER A 119 8.99 -10.79 -8.44
N SER A 120 9.59 -11.27 -9.53
CA SER A 120 10.71 -12.22 -9.52
C SER A 120 11.99 -11.65 -8.91
N ASN A 121 12.14 -10.32 -8.84
CA ASN A 121 13.26 -9.66 -8.15
C ASN A 121 13.00 -9.41 -6.65
N GLY A 122 11.83 -9.84 -6.16
CA GLY A 122 11.39 -9.72 -4.78
C GLY A 122 10.60 -8.47 -4.45
N ALA A 123 10.46 -7.50 -5.36
CA ALA A 123 9.63 -6.33 -5.11
C ALA A 123 8.14 -6.72 -5.02
N VAL A 124 7.45 -6.19 -4.01
CA VAL A 124 5.99 -6.23 -3.96
C VAL A 124 5.46 -5.01 -4.70
N ILE A 125 4.61 -5.24 -5.69
CA ILE A 125 4.08 -4.20 -6.56
C ILE A 125 2.55 -4.24 -6.60
N ASP A 126 1.93 -3.09 -6.82
CA ASP A 126 0.49 -2.98 -7.04
C ASP A 126 0.06 -3.55 -8.40
N THR A 127 -1.25 -3.76 -8.63
CA THR A 127 -1.76 -4.26 -9.91
C THR A 127 -1.55 -3.31 -11.09
N SER A 128 -1.23 -2.05 -10.80
CA SER A 128 -0.78 -1.04 -11.77
C SER A 128 0.70 -1.17 -12.18
N GLY A 129 1.47 -2.02 -11.50
CA GLY A 129 2.92 -2.16 -11.68
C GLY A 129 3.78 -1.22 -10.85
N SER A 130 3.19 -0.37 -10.01
CA SER A 130 3.90 0.52 -9.07
C SER A 130 4.54 -0.27 -7.93
N ASP A 131 5.79 0.03 -7.59
CA ASP A 131 6.51 -0.54 -6.44
C ASP A 131 6.12 0.10 -5.10
N THR A 132 5.63 1.34 -5.14
CA THR A 132 5.02 1.98 -3.98
C THR A 132 3.56 1.55 -3.83
N LEU A 133 3.28 0.94 -2.68
CA LEU A 133 1.95 0.56 -2.23
C LEU A 133 1.33 1.71 -1.44
N TYR A 134 0.09 2.05 -1.76
CA TYR A 134 -0.66 3.10 -1.07
C TYR A 134 -1.77 2.53 -0.18
N PHE A 135 -1.81 2.96 1.08
CA PHE A 135 -2.85 2.63 2.05
C PHE A 135 -3.65 3.89 2.41
N PRO A 136 -4.78 4.15 1.73
CA PRO A 136 -5.60 5.33 2.01
C PRO A 136 -6.34 5.20 3.34
N GLY A 137 -6.68 6.34 3.95
CA GLY A 137 -7.50 6.36 5.16
C GLY A 137 -6.77 6.03 6.46
N ILE A 138 -5.46 5.75 6.40
CA ILE A 138 -4.62 5.46 7.57
C ILE A 138 -3.74 6.67 7.89
N VAL A 139 -3.72 7.07 9.16
CA VAL A 139 -2.92 8.21 9.64
C VAL A 139 -1.44 7.81 9.69
N ALA A 140 -0.55 8.77 9.47
CA ALA A 140 0.88 8.55 9.65
C ALA A 140 1.21 8.08 11.07
N GLY A 141 2.10 7.09 11.19
CA GLY A 141 2.39 6.44 12.47
C GLY A 141 3.27 5.19 12.32
N ASP A 142 3.50 4.52 13.44
CA ASP A 142 4.32 3.31 13.52
C ASP A 142 3.48 2.05 13.40
N TYR A 143 3.79 1.19 12.43
CA TYR A 143 3.01 -0.02 12.14
C TYR A 143 3.88 -1.25 11.95
N PHE A 144 3.40 -2.40 12.41
CA PHE A 144 3.92 -3.68 11.94
C PHE A 144 3.44 -3.94 10.52
N ILE A 145 4.35 -4.47 9.70
CA ILE A 145 4.04 -4.89 8.33
C ILE A 145 3.97 -6.41 8.34
N VAL A 146 2.88 -6.96 7.82
CA VAL A 146 2.69 -8.40 7.69
C VAL A 146 2.53 -8.73 6.22
N LEU A 147 3.31 -9.69 5.73
CA LEU A 147 3.17 -10.27 4.40
C LEU A 147 2.58 -11.67 4.54
N ARG A 148 1.49 -11.90 3.82
CA ARG A 148 0.77 -13.18 3.80
C ARG A 148 0.79 -13.79 2.41
N GLN A 149 0.80 -15.11 2.40
CA GLN A 149 0.77 -15.94 1.22
C GLN A 149 -0.20 -17.10 1.42
N ARG A 150 -0.68 -17.68 0.30
CA ARG A 150 -1.59 -18.83 0.37
C ARG A 150 -0.90 -20.12 0.76
N ASN A 151 0.35 -20.28 0.32
CA ASN A 151 1.11 -21.53 0.42
C ASN A 151 2.39 -21.41 1.27
N HIS A 152 2.62 -20.26 1.93
CA HIS A 152 3.76 -20.03 2.83
C HIS A 152 3.28 -19.44 4.16
N LEU A 153 4.07 -19.64 5.22
CA LEU A 153 3.83 -19.01 6.51
C LEU A 153 3.93 -17.48 6.36
N ALA A 154 3.00 -16.77 6.98
CA ALA A 154 3.06 -15.31 7.01
C ALA A 154 4.29 -14.82 7.80
N VAL A 155 4.86 -13.70 7.38
CA VAL A 155 5.97 -13.03 8.07
C VAL A 155 5.52 -11.64 8.54
N MET A 156 6.01 -11.22 9.71
CA MET A 156 5.77 -9.90 10.29
C MET A 156 7.11 -9.20 10.51
N SER A 157 7.13 -7.87 10.36
CA SER A 157 8.31 -7.08 10.71
C SER A 157 8.67 -7.25 12.19
N THR A 158 9.97 -7.27 12.52
CA THR A 158 10.40 -7.46 13.91
C THR A 158 10.05 -6.28 14.81
N LEU A 159 10.04 -5.08 14.22
CA LEU A 159 9.67 -3.82 14.86
C LEU A 159 8.68 -3.07 13.98
N THR A 160 7.98 -2.12 14.59
CA THR A 160 7.15 -1.17 13.84
C THR A 160 8.00 -0.32 12.92
N GLN A 161 7.45 0.02 11.76
CA GLN A 161 8.03 0.93 10.78
C GLN A 161 7.28 2.26 10.78
N PRO A 162 8.00 3.40 10.75
CA PRO A 162 7.37 4.71 10.65
C PRO A 162 6.86 4.92 9.22
N LEU A 163 5.53 4.95 9.06
CA LEU A 163 4.88 5.14 7.77
C LEU A 163 4.25 6.53 7.67
N SER A 164 4.36 7.12 6.48
CA SER A 164 3.75 8.42 6.14
C SER A 164 3.44 8.46 4.65
N ALA A 165 3.11 9.64 4.11
CA ALA A 165 2.98 9.84 2.67
C ALA A 165 4.31 9.72 1.90
N VAL A 166 5.45 9.79 2.62
CA VAL A 166 6.77 9.51 2.04
C VAL A 166 6.99 7.99 2.08
N PRO A 167 7.33 7.36 0.94
CA PRO A 167 7.54 5.92 0.90
C PRO A 167 8.64 5.46 1.85
N ALA A 168 8.28 4.55 2.76
CA ALA A 168 9.24 3.79 3.56
C ALA A 168 9.59 2.48 2.83
N PHE A 169 10.83 2.01 2.95
CA PHE A 169 11.25 0.73 2.40
C PHE A 169 11.45 -0.28 3.52
N TYR A 170 10.88 -1.48 3.38
CA TYR A 170 11.10 -2.60 4.30
C TYR A 170 11.45 -3.87 3.55
N ASP A 171 12.53 -4.53 3.96
CA ASP A 171 13.04 -5.76 3.37
C ASP A 171 12.86 -6.95 4.34
N PHE A 172 12.26 -8.03 3.85
CA PHE A 172 12.03 -9.27 4.59
C PHE A 172 13.11 -10.33 4.37
N THR A 173 14.11 -10.10 3.52
CA THR A 173 15.16 -11.08 3.19
C THR A 173 16.32 -11.09 4.16
#